data_AF-T0S495-F1
#
_entry.id   AF-T0S495-F1
#
_cell.length_a   1.000
_cell.length_b   1.000
_cell.length_c   1.000
_cell.angle_alpha   90.00
_cell.angle_beta   90.00
_cell.angle_gamma   90.00
#
_symmetry.space_group_name_H-M   'P 1'
#
loop_
_entity.id
_entity.type
_entity.pdbx_description
1 polymer ?
#
loop_
_entity_poly.entity_id
_entity_poly.type
_entity_poly.pdbx_seq_one_letter_code
_entity_poly.pdbx_strand_id
1 'polypeptide(L)'
;MDRRPDRLLRFELHNVVEADAVVASSCFGGVLQSVVYAELRLLGRGGALQTACVHPSETWQHQVFEFALSEAEASSRVLHVTLYAIDLFGFASRLGEAHIPVGPLDADKHVVEIPLVLPLHESDGDSAIQTCSVRASAAVWTCDDLAIGATLDVWEYERYAEAWSSQNLLPTDARPALDDTALPAVPPTHVASLGWFPEVHAGDAYGWYYADTFAGPWHNSMSANCYCRRRRLLRRILPADVQAQKKVLADMLRQDHAVTVRELLAARDAHATLCAQYQQAQDEHAAAMERQKREAAAALATATAAHQATLQVVTDAHAATQATLVARTADSEALRARIAELELETSRWRYANEQRISKKQLKVDSRLKSLSTAPRLLRVQLVRCADLAAADSALMGGKSDPYVTFYLGDKKCKSTQFSNELNPVWDHEVFEFQITEGAMYTEILQIVVSDHDTVGADEVIGTASVPLQPLEDAASDKSNNSNNTDGQDAADEVVLPLDVPPEFASQRVHSSIVLRFEVLLESPVATLQVWENERYASRKWSSNHLLPSERQTWSVGSASHAERDAVAPAVPPSAVGSALGWTIDRTQGDVHGWFYAKSFEGPWVNTSNSSSVVRRRGWSNLCHTANAS
;
A
#
# COMPACT_ATOMS: atom_id res chain seq x y z
N MET A 1 59.79 -50.06 -62.55
CA MET A 1 59.00 -51.30 -62.49
C MET A 1 57.56 -50.89 -62.73
N ASP A 2 57.09 -51.00 -63.97
CA ASP A 2 55.75 -50.57 -64.35
C ASP A 2 54.72 -51.51 -63.71
N ARG A 3 53.94 -50.99 -62.76
CA ARG A 3 52.78 -51.70 -62.22
C ARG A 3 51.75 -51.79 -63.35
N ARG A 4 51.29 -53.01 -63.67
CA ARG A 4 50.12 -53.19 -64.56
C ARG A 4 48.92 -52.45 -63.95
N PRO A 5 48.09 -51.80 -64.76
CA PRO A 5 46.91 -51.11 -64.25
C PRO A 5 45.84 -52.10 -63.76
N ASP A 6 45.09 -51.72 -62.71
CA ASP A 6 44.00 -52.53 -62.16
C ASP A 6 42.75 -52.51 -63.06
N ARG A 7 42.58 -51.41 -63.81
CA ARG A 7 41.52 -51.16 -64.79
C ARG A 7 42.10 -50.48 -66.03
N LEU A 8 41.63 -50.87 -67.21
CA LEU A 8 41.86 -50.17 -68.47
C LEU A 8 40.52 -49.67 -68.99
N LEU A 9 40.27 -48.36 -68.86
CA LEU A 9 39.12 -47.71 -69.48
C LEU A 9 39.46 -47.44 -70.94
N ARG A 10 38.67 -48.00 -71.85
CA ARG A 10 38.79 -47.84 -73.28
C ARG A 10 37.59 -47.07 -73.78
N PHE A 11 37.80 -46.08 -74.63
CA PHE A 11 36.75 -45.19 -75.10
C PHE A 11 36.90 -44.95 -76.59
N GLU A 12 35.83 -45.15 -77.36
CA GLU A 12 35.79 -44.97 -78.80
C GLU A 12 34.75 -43.90 -79.13
N LEU A 13 35.18 -42.88 -79.87
CA LEU A 13 34.26 -41.92 -80.48
C LEU A 13 33.87 -42.45 -81.87
N HIS A 14 32.57 -42.55 -82.11
CA HIS A 14 32.05 -42.92 -83.43
C HIS A 14 31.78 -41.65 -84.23
N ASN A 15 30.62 -41.57 -84.90
CA ASN A 15 30.27 -40.44 -85.73
C ASN A 15 29.66 -39.29 -84.91
N VAL A 16 30.01 -38.06 -85.30
CA VAL A 16 29.34 -36.83 -84.86
C VAL A 16 28.16 -36.61 -85.80
N VAL A 17 26.94 -36.81 -85.30
CA VAL A 17 25.72 -36.65 -86.09
C VAL A 17 25.34 -35.16 -86.10
N GLU A 18 25.02 -34.61 -87.28
CA GLU A 18 24.69 -33.19 -87.55
C GLU A 18 25.85 -32.17 -87.52
N ALA A 19 27.11 -32.63 -87.60
CA ALA A 19 28.29 -31.75 -87.59
C ALA A 19 28.29 -30.66 -88.70
N ASP A 20 27.74 -30.96 -89.88
CA ASP A 20 27.76 -30.04 -91.03
C ASP A 20 26.92 -28.78 -90.80
N ALA A 21 25.82 -28.88 -90.04
CA ALA A 21 24.99 -27.73 -89.67
C ALA A 21 25.66 -26.89 -88.57
N VAL A 22 26.40 -27.54 -87.67
CA VAL A 22 27.16 -26.91 -86.56
C VAL A 22 28.37 -26.14 -87.09
N VAL A 23 29.12 -26.73 -88.03
CA VAL A 23 30.28 -26.09 -88.67
C VAL A 23 29.85 -24.86 -89.48
N ALA A 24 28.70 -24.91 -90.14
CA ALA A 24 28.17 -23.81 -90.93
C ALA A 24 27.73 -22.60 -90.09
N SER A 25 27.28 -22.80 -88.84
CA SER A 25 26.78 -21.74 -87.96
C SER A 25 27.87 -21.08 -87.11
N SER A 26 28.87 -21.82 -86.63
CA SER A 26 29.88 -21.31 -85.70
C SER A 26 31.11 -20.65 -86.35
N CYS A 27 31.36 -20.92 -87.63
CA CYS A 27 32.56 -20.44 -88.33
C CYS A 27 32.17 -19.55 -89.52
N PHE A 28 32.04 -18.24 -89.28
CA PHE A 28 31.91 -17.19 -90.31
C PHE A 28 31.06 -17.58 -91.54
N GLY A 29 29.80 -17.97 -91.32
CA GLY A 29 28.77 -17.98 -92.35
C GLY A 29 28.99 -18.95 -93.52
N GLY A 30 29.41 -20.19 -93.25
CA GLY A 30 29.29 -21.30 -94.21
C GLY A 30 30.17 -21.25 -95.46
N VAL A 31 31.19 -20.38 -95.52
CA VAL A 31 32.06 -20.24 -96.71
C VAL A 31 33.40 -20.98 -96.58
N LEU A 32 33.75 -21.59 -95.44
CA LEU A 32 35.11 -22.10 -95.22
C LEU A 32 35.12 -23.47 -94.51
N GLN A 33 35.94 -24.41 -95.01
CA GLN A 33 36.18 -25.75 -94.43
C GLN A 33 36.68 -25.59 -92.98
N SER A 34 35.83 -25.84 -91.98
CA SER A 34 36.22 -25.80 -90.57
C SER A 34 36.31 -27.22 -90.01
N VAL A 35 37.17 -27.40 -89.03
CA VAL A 35 37.63 -28.71 -88.54
C VAL A 35 37.03 -28.99 -87.18
N VAL A 36 36.41 -30.15 -86.94
CA VAL A 36 35.97 -30.54 -85.59
C VAL A 36 36.97 -31.52 -84.97
N TYR A 37 37.40 -31.26 -83.73
CA TYR A 37 38.18 -32.21 -82.93
C TYR A 37 37.61 -32.38 -81.52
N ALA A 38 37.94 -33.50 -80.87
CA ALA A 38 37.50 -33.82 -79.51
C ALA A 38 38.70 -33.92 -78.57
N GLU A 39 38.60 -33.31 -77.39
CA GLU A 39 39.54 -33.48 -76.30
C GLU A 39 38.92 -34.32 -75.18
N LEU A 40 39.63 -35.35 -74.72
CA LEU A 40 39.21 -36.20 -73.62
C LEU A 40 40.10 -35.95 -72.40
N ARG A 41 39.51 -35.56 -71.28
CA ARG A 41 40.23 -35.33 -70.02
C ARG A 41 39.65 -36.13 -68.89
N LEU A 42 40.47 -36.92 -68.22
CA LEU A 42 40.04 -37.63 -67.02
C LEU A 42 40.27 -36.77 -65.78
N LEU A 43 39.19 -36.25 -65.20
CA LEU A 43 39.23 -35.33 -64.07
C LEU A 43 39.36 -36.08 -62.72
N GLY A 44 40.24 -35.60 -61.85
CA GLY A 44 40.56 -36.20 -60.54
C GLY A 44 41.97 -35.83 -60.04
N ARG A 45 42.37 -36.30 -58.84
CA ARG A 45 43.75 -36.11 -58.32
C ARG A 45 44.75 -36.92 -59.17
N GLY A 46 45.78 -36.26 -59.71
CA GLY A 46 46.81 -36.90 -60.55
C GLY A 46 46.37 -36.98 -62.02
N GLY A 47 46.47 -35.84 -62.72
CA GLY A 47 45.97 -35.67 -64.09
C GLY A 47 46.72 -36.53 -65.10
N ALA A 48 46.03 -37.54 -65.64
CA ALA A 48 46.42 -38.16 -66.90
C ALA A 48 45.66 -37.41 -68.00
N LEU A 49 46.36 -36.49 -68.67
CA LEU A 49 45.85 -35.82 -69.86
C LEU A 49 46.20 -36.70 -71.06
N GLN A 50 45.19 -37.23 -71.76
CA GLN A 50 45.36 -37.75 -73.12
C GLN A 50 44.55 -36.87 -74.06
N THR A 51 45.20 -35.86 -74.63
CA THR A 51 44.65 -35.11 -75.76
C THR A 51 44.91 -35.93 -77.01
N ALA A 52 43.87 -36.35 -77.74
CA ALA A 52 44.04 -36.65 -79.17
C ALA A 52 43.41 -35.53 -79.96
N CYS A 53 44.06 -35.14 -81.05
CA CYS A 53 43.52 -34.20 -82.02
C CYS A 53 43.07 -34.99 -83.25
N VAL A 54 41.91 -34.66 -83.81
CA VAL A 54 41.46 -35.24 -85.08
C VAL A 54 41.71 -34.20 -86.17
N HIS A 55 42.43 -34.59 -87.23
CA HIS A 55 42.69 -33.73 -88.38
C HIS A 55 41.47 -33.75 -89.34
N PRO A 56 41.10 -32.63 -89.98
CA PRO A 56 39.84 -32.46 -90.72
C PRO A 56 39.64 -33.31 -91.98
N SER A 57 40.70 -33.97 -92.46
CA SER A 57 40.67 -34.76 -93.69
C SER A 57 40.42 -36.25 -93.44
N GLU A 58 40.33 -36.67 -92.19
CA GLU A 58 40.20 -38.07 -91.80
C GLU A 58 38.78 -38.31 -91.25
N THR A 59 38.11 -39.37 -91.72
CA THR A 59 36.93 -39.91 -91.02
C THR A 59 37.33 -40.27 -89.58
N TRP A 60 36.43 -40.14 -88.60
CA TRP A 60 36.62 -40.55 -87.18
C TRP A 60 36.79 -42.08 -87.03
N GLN A 61 37.59 -42.70 -87.88
CA GLN A 61 37.91 -44.11 -87.90
C GLN A 61 39.19 -44.33 -87.11
N HIS A 62 39.22 -45.41 -86.34
CA HIS A 62 40.39 -45.91 -85.62
C HIS A 62 40.87 -45.05 -84.42
N GLN A 63 39.94 -44.51 -83.62
CA GLN A 63 40.26 -43.65 -82.49
C GLN A 63 39.71 -44.21 -81.17
N VAL A 64 40.40 -45.23 -80.66
CA VAL A 64 40.18 -45.74 -79.29
C VAL A 64 41.21 -45.14 -78.35
N PHE A 65 40.73 -44.52 -77.29
CA PHE A 65 41.50 -43.94 -76.19
C PHE A 65 41.63 -44.95 -75.07
N GLU A 66 42.80 -45.04 -74.45
CA GLU A 66 43.07 -46.01 -73.39
C GLU A 66 43.63 -45.32 -72.14
N PHE A 67 42.88 -45.38 -71.04
CA PHE A 67 43.24 -44.84 -69.73
C PHE A 67 43.50 -45.97 -68.74
N ALA A 68 44.74 -46.06 -68.27
CA ALA A 68 45.15 -46.97 -67.20
C ALA A 68 44.75 -46.37 -65.83
N LEU A 69 43.91 -47.08 -65.07
CA LEU A 69 43.34 -46.62 -63.80
C LEU A 69 43.53 -47.66 -62.69
N SER A 70 43.62 -47.19 -61.45
CA SER A 70 43.38 -48.02 -60.27
C SER A 70 41.88 -48.24 -60.06
N GLU A 71 41.51 -49.24 -59.24
CA GLU A 71 40.10 -49.51 -58.90
C GLU A 71 39.40 -48.30 -58.22
N ALA A 72 40.11 -47.62 -57.31
CA ALA A 72 39.58 -46.41 -56.67
C ALA A 72 39.34 -45.27 -57.68
N GLU A 73 40.20 -45.14 -58.68
CA GLU A 73 40.06 -44.12 -59.72
C GLU A 73 38.90 -44.43 -60.68
N ALA A 74 38.72 -45.70 -61.07
CA ALA A 74 37.60 -46.10 -61.93
C ALA A 74 36.24 -45.83 -61.27
N SER A 75 36.14 -46.03 -59.95
CA SER A 75 34.90 -45.80 -59.20
C SER A 75 34.51 -44.32 -59.01
N SER A 76 35.47 -43.39 -59.09
CA SER A 76 35.29 -42.01 -58.62
C SER A 76 35.60 -40.91 -59.65
N ARG A 77 36.29 -41.23 -60.74
CA ARG A 77 36.67 -40.23 -61.75
C ARG A 77 35.55 -39.94 -62.74
N VAL A 78 35.65 -38.78 -63.37
CA VAL A 78 34.74 -38.31 -64.43
C VAL A 78 35.56 -38.05 -65.69
N LEU A 79 35.15 -38.65 -66.80
CA LEU A 79 35.71 -38.39 -68.12
C LEU A 79 34.99 -37.19 -68.74
N HIS A 80 35.76 -36.15 -69.02
CA HIS A 80 35.32 -34.95 -69.68
C HIS A 80 35.59 -35.09 -71.18
N VAL A 81 34.58 -34.92 -72.01
CA VAL A 81 34.70 -34.89 -73.47
C VAL A 81 34.35 -33.49 -73.93
N THR A 82 35.27 -32.81 -74.59
CA THR A 82 35.08 -31.44 -75.09
C THR A 82 35.28 -31.40 -76.59
N LEU A 83 34.30 -30.88 -77.34
CA LEU A 83 34.44 -30.66 -78.77
C LEU A 83 34.90 -29.24 -79.06
N TYR A 84 35.72 -29.10 -80.09
CA TYR A 84 36.25 -27.83 -80.58
C TYR A 84 36.14 -27.77 -82.11
N ALA A 85 35.95 -26.57 -82.65
CA ALA A 85 36.06 -26.26 -84.07
C ALA A 85 37.30 -25.40 -84.32
N ILE A 86 38.11 -25.71 -85.34
CA ILE A 86 39.23 -24.88 -85.80
C ILE A 86 38.85 -24.24 -87.13
N ASP A 87 39.03 -22.91 -87.24
CA ASP A 87 38.85 -22.18 -88.49
C ASP A 87 40.09 -22.25 -89.40
N LEU A 88 40.00 -21.70 -90.62
CA LEU A 88 41.13 -21.68 -91.57
C LEU A 88 42.32 -20.83 -91.11
N PHE A 89 42.17 -20.00 -90.08
CA PHE A 89 43.25 -19.20 -89.49
C PHE A 89 43.90 -19.91 -88.30
N GLY A 90 43.39 -21.09 -87.90
CA GLY A 90 43.91 -21.90 -86.81
C GLY A 90 43.35 -21.56 -85.44
N PHE A 91 42.30 -20.73 -85.33
CA PHE A 91 41.66 -20.43 -84.05
C PHE A 91 40.70 -21.55 -83.65
N ALA A 92 40.89 -22.08 -82.43
CA ALA A 92 40.04 -23.11 -81.86
C ALA A 92 38.91 -22.50 -81.00
N SER A 93 37.67 -22.80 -81.35
CA SER A 93 36.45 -22.41 -80.63
C SER A 93 35.81 -23.65 -79.99
N ARG A 94 35.45 -23.58 -78.71
CA ARG A 94 34.78 -24.70 -78.01
C ARG A 94 33.34 -24.83 -78.47
N LEU A 95 32.98 -26.00 -78.99
CA LEU A 95 31.62 -26.31 -79.43
C LEU A 95 30.73 -26.75 -78.27
N GLY A 96 31.17 -27.69 -77.43
CA GLY A 96 30.36 -28.21 -76.31
C GLY A 96 31.12 -29.23 -75.46
N GLU A 97 30.56 -29.61 -74.31
CA GLU A 97 31.20 -30.57 -73.39
C GLU A 97 30.20 -31.55 -72.74
N ALA A 98 30.66 -32.77 -72.47
CA ALA A 98 29.93 -33.81 -71.74
C ALA A 98 30.79 -34.40 -70.62
N HIS A 99 30.14 -34.71 -69.50
CA HIS A 99 30.77 -35.28 -68.32
C HIS A 99 30.24 -36.69 -68.11
N ILE A 100 31.12 -37.68 -68.18
CA ILE A 100 30.77 -39.10 -68.08
C ILE A 100 31.37 -39.65 -66.79
N PRO A 101 30.55 -39.98 -65.77
CA PRO A 101 31.07 -40.65 -64.59
C PRO A 101 31.57 -42.05 -64.96
N VAL A 102 32.80 -42.39 -64.55
CA VAL A 102 33.40 -43.69 -64.89
C VAL A 102 32.84 -44.82 -64.00
N GLY A 103 32.37 -44.50 -62.80
CA GLY A 103 31.84 -45.48 -61.84
C GLY A 103 30.75 -46.41 -62.41
N PRO A 104 29.70 -45.89 -63.07
CA PRO A 104 28.71 -46.74 -63.73
C PRO A 104 29.30 -47.66 -64.81
N LEU A 105 30.30 -47.18 -65.57
CA LEU A 105 30.98 -47.97 -66.59
C LEU A 105 31.84 -49.10 -65.97
N ASP A 106 32.49 -48.83 -64.83
CA ASP A 106 33.23 -49.82 -64.04
C ASP A 106 32.31 -50.81 -63.31
N ALA A 107 31.09 -50.42 -62.96
CA ALA A 107 30.09 -51.34 -62.42
C ALA A 107 29.60 -52.34 -63.48
N ASP A 108 29.39 -51.85 -64.71
CA ASP A 108 28.93 -52.68 -65.82
C ASP A 108 30.02 -53.61 -66.37
N LYS A 109 31.31 -53.23 -66.30
CA LYS A 109 32.49 -54.00 -66.79
C LYS A 109 32.36 -54.56 -68.22
N HIS A 110 31.45 -53.98 -69.00
CA HIS A 110 31.04 -54.42 -70.34
C HIS A 110 31.14 -53.24 -71.32
N VAL A 111 31.02 -53.52 -72.62
CA VAL A 111 30.94 -52.46 -73.63
C VAL A 111 29.58 -51.80 -73.52
N VAL A 112 29.57 -50.48 -73.36
CA VAL A 112 28.36 -49.67 -73.27
C VAL A 112 28.39 -48.62 -74.36
N GLU A 113 27.29 -48.52 -75.12
CA GLU A 113 27.06 -47.37 -75.99
C GLU A 113 26.54 -46.20 -75.16
N ILE A 114 27.21 -45.06 -75.27
CA ILE A 114 26.91 -43.85 -74.54
C ILE A 114 26.40 -42.83 -75.56
N PRO A 115 25.09 -42.51 -75.57
CA PRO A 115 24.60 -41.37 -76.30
C PRO A 115 25.06 -40.10 -75.59
N LEU A 116 25.91 -39.30 -76.24
CA LEU A 116 26.34 -38.01 -75.72
C LEU A 116 25.55 -36.92 -76.42
N VAL A 117 24.72 -36.22 -75.66
CA VAL A 117 24.09 -34.98 -76.11
C VAL A 117 24.94 -33.84 -75.59
N LEU A 118 25.65 -33.18 -76.49
CA LEU A 118 26.53 -32.06 -76.21
C LEU A 118 25.74 -30.76 -76.44
N PRO A 119 25.41 -29.99 -75.39
CA PRO A 119 24.84 -28.67 -75.58
C PRO A 119 25.89 -27.77 -76.24
N LEU A 120 25.55 -27.17 -77.38
CA LEU A 120 26.48 -26.29 -78.08
C LEU A 120 26.50 -24.90 -77.44
N HIS A 121 27.69 -24.32 -77.37
CA HIS A 121 27.90 -22.98 -76.84
C HIS A 121 27.83 -21.96 -78.00
N GLU A 122 26.66 -21.36 -78.23
CA GLU A 122 26.56 -20.21 -79.15
C GLU A 122 27.15 -18.97 -78.48
N SER A 123 27.95 -18.18 -79.23
CA SER A 123 28.57 -16.97 -78.71
C SER A 123 27.74 -15.70 -78.91
N ASP A 124 26.56 -15.72 -79.53
CA ASP A 124 25.71 -14.53 -79.61
C ASP A 124 24.23 -14.87 -79.60
N GLY A 125 23.50 -14.19 -78.70
CA GLY A 125 22.14 -14.55 -78.31
C GLY A 125 21.11 -14.36 -79.41
N ASP A 126 20.72 -15.44 -80.07
CA ASP A 126 19.32 -15.64 -80.46
C ASP A 126 18.92 -17.12 -80.62
N SER A 127 18.21 -17.62 -79.60
CA SER A 127 17.00 -18.46 -79.74
C SER A 127 17.05 -19.80 -80.50
N ALA A 128 17.86 -20.77 -80.05
CA ALA A 128 17.49 -22.18 -79.78
C ALA A 128 18.78 -22.96 -79.40
N ILE A 129 18.79 -23.74 -78.30
CA ILE A 129 19.96 -24.55 -77.95
C ILE A 129 20.15 -25.60 -79.04
N GLN A 130 21.07 -25.37 -79.98
CA GLN A 130 21.51 -26.40 -80.91
C GLN A 130 22.28 -27.44 -80.07
N THR A 131 21.87 -28.70 -80.15
CA THR A 131 22.56 -29.81 -79.49
C THR A 131 23.25 -30.66 -80.55
N CYS A 132 24.54 -30.94 -80.38
CA CYS A 132 25.21 -31.94 -81.19
C CYS A 132 25.08 -33.30 -80.50
N SER A 133 24.78 -34.35 -81.26
CA SER A 133 24.79 -35.72 -80.73
C SER A 133 26.02 -36.48 -81.20
N VAL A 134 26.79 -36.97 -80.24
CA VAL A 134 27.95 -37.84 -80.48
C VAL A 134 27.63 -39.21 -79.91
N ARG A 135 27.84 -40.25 -80.72
CA ARG A 135 27.80 -41.62 -80.21
C ARG A 135 29.19 -42.02 -79.77
N ALA A 136 29.32 -42.49 -78.54
CA ALA A 136 30.55 -43.09 -78.03
C ALA A 136 30.31 -44.53 -77.57
N SER A 137 31.36 -45.34 -77.57
CA SER A 137 31.36 -46.62 -76.88
C SER A 137 32.48 -46.63 -75.84
N ALA A 138 32.17 -47.09 -74.64
CA ALA A 138 33.15 -47.26 -73.59
C ALA A 138 33.21 -48.72 -73.16
N ALA A 139 34.39 -49.18 -72.76
CA ALA A 139 34.60 -50.49 -72.19
C ALA A 139 35.59 -50.39 -71.04
N VAL A 140 35.29 -51.03 -69.92
CA VAL A 140 36.23 -51.15 -68.80
C VAL A 140 36.75 -52.58 -68.73
N TRP A 141 38.06 -52.74 -68.94
CA TRP A 141 38.76 -54.01 -68.81
C TRP A 141 39.41 -54.08 -67.43
N THR A 142 39.29 -55.22 -66.76
CA THR A 142 39.93 -55.54 -65.48
C THR A 142 41.33 -56.11 -65.71
N CYS A 143 42.11 -56.27 -64.64
CA CYS A 143 43.41 -56.94 -64.69
C CYS A 143 43.33 -58.36 -65.30
N ASP A 144 42.26 -59.11 -65.06
CA ASP A 144 42.03 -60.43 -65.63
C ASP A 144 41.78 -60.36 -67.14
N ASP A 145 40.98 -59.39 -67.60
CA ASP A 145 40.74 -59.15 -69.03
C ASP A 145 42.04 -58.81 -69.77
N LEU A 146 42.91 -58.02 -69.14
CA LEU A 146 44.23 -57.68 -69.67
C LEU A 146 45.17 -58.89 -69.74
N ALA A 147 44.98 -59.89 -68.88
CA ALA A 147 45.80 -61.09 -68.85
C ALA A 147 45.38 -62.11 -69.93
N ILE A 148 44.08 -62.22 -70.21
CA ILE A 148 43.52 -63.17 -71.19
C ILE A 148 43.29 -62.55 -72.58
N GLY A 149 43.25 -61.23 -72.67
CA GLY A 149 43.04 -60.51 -73.92
C GLY A 149 44.24 -60.63 -74.87
N ALA A 150 43.97 -60.50 -76.15
CA ALA A 150 44.98 -60.48 -77.21
C ALA A 150 44.90 -59.16 -78.00
N THR A 151 45.96 -58.86 -78.75
CA THR A 151 46.05 -57.68 -79.61
C THR A 151 46.32 -58.14 -81.04
N LEU A 152 45.51 -57.66 -81.98
CA LEU A 152 45.79 -57.75 -83.42
C LEU A 152 46.50 -56.47 -83.85
N ASP A 153 47.40 -56.55 -84.82
CA ASP A 153 48.08 -55.39 -85.39
C ASP A 153 48.08 -55.39 -86.92
N VAL A 154 48.06 -54.20 -87.51
CA VAL A 154 48.14 -53.97 -88.96
C VAL A 154 48.89 -52.69 -89.25
N TRP A 155 49.60 -52.63 -90.37
CA TRP A 155 50.27 -51.40 -90.82
C TRP A 155 49.40 -50.68 -91.84
N GLU A 156 49.22 -49.38 -91.61
CA GLU A 156 48.59 -48.46 -92.54
C GLU A 156 49.66 -47.64 -93.26
N TYR A 157 49.42 -47.35 -94.55
CA TYR A 157 50.37 -46.68 -95.44
C TYR A 157 49.67 -45.57 -96.22
N GLU A 158 50.34 -44.44 -96.37
CA GLU A 158 49.85 -43.32 -97.17
C GLU A 158 50.96 -42.62 -97.94
N ARG A 159 50.57 -42.00 -99.05
CA ARG A 159 51.46 -41.18 -99.88
C ARG A 159 50.96 -39.74 -99.90
N TYR A 160 51.90 -38.80 -99.83
CA TYR A 160 51.62 -37.38 -100.01
C TYR A 160 51.56 -37.04 -101.51
N ALA A 161 50.50 -36.36 -101.92
CA ALA A 161 50.39 -35.72 -103.23
C ALA A 161 49.99 -34.24 -103.03
N GLU A 162 48.70 -33.97 -102.91
CA GLU A 162 48.15 -32.68 -102.45
C GLU A 162 47.79 -32.74 -100.95
N ALA A 163 47.44 -33.94 -100.48
CA ALA A 163 47.23 -34.28 -99.08
C ALA A 163 47.77 -35.70 -98.82
N TRP A 164 47.87 -36.09 -97.55
CA TRP A 164 48.13 -37.47 -97.19
C TRP A 164 46.89 -38.33 -97.42
N SER A 165 47.04 -39.45 -98.15
CA SER A 165 45.95 -40.41 -98.35
C SER A 165 46.48 -41.76 -98.78
N SER A 166 45.76 -42.83 -98.40
CA SER A 166 45.96 -44.18 -98.93
C SER A 166 45.54 -44.29 -100.40
N GLN A 167 44.67 -43.39 -100.89
CA GLN A 167 44.27 -43.33 -102.31
C GLN A 167 45.39 -42.84 -103.22
N ASN A 168 46.38 -42.15 -102.65
CA ASN A 168 47.54 -41.67 -103.41
C ASN A 168 48.60 -42.77 -103.61
N LEU A 169 48.43 -43.96 -103.03
CA LEU A 169 49.38 -45.06 -103.19
C LEU A 169 49.51 -45.45 -104.66
N LEU A 170 50.74 -45.56 -105.15
CA LEU A 170 51.01 -45.95 -106.53
C LEU A 170 51.02 -47.48 -106.63
N PRO A 171 50.63 -48.07 -107.78
CA PRO A 171 50.74 -49.52 -107.98
C PRO A 171 52.16 -50.07 -107.74
N THR A 172 53.18 -49.24 -107.96
CA THR A 172 54.60 -49.56 -107.72
C THR A 172 55.00 -49.64 -106.26
N ASP A 173 54.17 -49.14 -105.33
CA ASP A 173 54.49 -49.12 -103.90
C ASP A 173 54.36 -50.51 -103.25
N ALA A 174 53.67 -51.45 -103.91
CA ALA A 174 53.42 -52.81 -103.42
C ALA A 174 52.82 -52.85 -101.99
N ARG A 175 52.03 -51.83 -101.64
CA ARG A 175 51.25 -51.72 -100.40
C ARG A 175 49.78 -51.54 -100.76
N PRO A 176 48.86 -52.40 -100.25
CA PRO A 176 47.44 -52.15 -100.43
C PRO A 176 47.01 -50.96 -99.56
N ALA A 177 46.03 -50.20 -100.03
CA ALA A 177 45.29 -49.31 -99.16
C ALA A 177 44.62 -50.15 -98.05
N LEU A 178 44.57 -49.61 -96.83
CA LEU A 178 43.92 -50.31 -95.73
C LEU A 178 42.40 -50.27 -95.95
N ASP A 179 41.85 -51.38 -96.43
CA ASP A 179 40.41 -51.60 -96.55
C ASP A 179 39.97 -52.79 -95.68
N ASP A 180 38.66 -53.02 -95.58
CA ASP A 180 38.08 -54.08 -94.75
C ASP A 180 38.61 -55.49 -95.11
N THR A 181 39.13 -55.69 -96.32
CA THR A 181 39.68 -56.98 -96.76
C THR A 181 41.13 -57.19 -96.34
N ALA A 182 41.87 -56.10 -96.08
CA ALA A 182 43.26 -56.11 -95.61
C ALA A 182 43.39 -56.21 -94.08
N LEU A 183 42.30 -56.08 -93.33
CA LEU A 183 42.30 -56.16 -91.87
C LEU A 183 42.47 -57.62 -91.36
N PRO A 184 43.29 -57.86 -90.32
CA PRO A 184 43.39 -59.16 -89.67
C PRO A 184 42.01 -59.63 -89.16
N ALA A 185 41.63 -60.86 -89.53
CA ALA A 185 40.39 -61.47 -89.07
C ALA A 185 40.46 -61.74 -87.56
N VAL A 186 39.39 -61.37 -86.84
CA VAL A 186 39.25 -61.73 -85.42
C VAL A 186 39.01 -63.23 -85.30
N PRO A 187 39.77 -63.98 -84.49
CA PRO A 187 39.52 -65.41 -84.28
C PRO A 187 38.09 -65.68 -83.80
N PRO A 188 37.42 -66.76 -84.23
CA PRO A 188 36.03 -67.05 -83.84
C PRO A 188 35.80 -67.20 -82.33
N THR A 189 36.85 -67.50 -81.58
CA THR A 189 36.83 -67.62 -80.10
C THR A 189 36.90 -66.27 -79.39
N HIS A 190 37.14 -65.18 -80.12
CA HIS A 190 37.33 -63.84 -79.58
C HIS A 190 36.36 -62.85 -80.22
N VAL A 191 36.14 -61.74 -79.53
CA VAL A 191 35.39 -60.59 -80.01
C VAL A 191 36.22 -59.33 -79.81
N ALA A 192 36.13 -58.41 -80.75
CA ALA A 192 36.70 -57.09 -80.56
C ALA A 192 35.85 -56.28 -79.58
N SER A 193 36.49 -55.68 -78.59
CA SER A 193 35.78 -54.85 -77.60
C SER A 193 35.50 -53.44 -78.11
N LEU A 194 36.38 -52.86 -78.94
CA LEU A 194 36.26 -51.55 -79.61
C LEU A 194 37.04 -51.61 -80.94
N GLY A 195 37.08 -50.51 -81.69
CA GLY A 195 37.82 -50.36 -82.95
C GLY A 195 39.35 -50.45 -82.86
N TRP A 196 40.01 -50.22 -84.00
CA TRP A 196 41.47 -50.11 -84.09
C TRP A 196 41.96 -48.78 -83.52
N PHE A 197 43.22 -48.69 -83.11
CA PHE A 197 43.85 -47.45 -82.62
C PHE A 197 45.35 -47.43 -82.89
N PRO A 198 45.99 -46.26 -83.07
CA PRO A 198 47.42 -46.18 -83.37
C PRO A 198 48.30 -46.55 -82.17
N GLU A 199 49.43 -47.20 -82.43
CA GLU A 199 50.49 -47.44 -81.45
C GLU A 199 51.31 -46.14 -81.24
N VAL A 200 50.95 -45.35 -80.23
CA VAL A 200 51.50 -43.99 -80.03
C VAL A 200 52.95 -43.97 -79.51
N HIS A 201 53.50 -45.09 -79.06
CA HIS A 201 54.82 -45.12 -78.39
C HIS A 201 56.01 -44.97 -79.36
N ALA A 202 55.77 -44.93 -80.67
CA ALA A 202 56.82 -44.72 -81.66
C ALA A 202 56.24 -44.08 -82.94
N GLY A 203 56.84 -42.96 -83.40
CA GLY A 203 56.32 -42.11 -84.49
C GLY A 203 56.11 -40.66 -84.03
N ASP A 204 55.33 -39.88 -84.78
CA ASP A 204 54.84 -38.57 -84.34
C ASP A 204 53.70 -38.70 -83.31
N ALA A 205 53.07 -37.58 -82.93
CA ALA A 205 51.98 -37.55 -81.94
C ALA A 205 50.76 -38.43 -82.30
N TYR A 206 50.64 -38.88 -83.55
CA TYR A 206 49.56 -39.72 -84.06
C TYR A 206 50.06 -41.11 -84.49
N GLY A 207 51.32 -41.44 -84.19
CA GLY A 207 51.95 -42.72 -84.51
C GLY A 207 52.44 -42.84 -85.96
N TRP A 208 52.49 -41.74 -86.72
CA TRP A 208 53.01 -41.75 -88.09
C TRP A 208 54.53 -41.71 -88.12
N TYR A 209 55.10 -42.55 -88.98
CA TYR A 209 56.49 -42.50 -89.41
C TYR A 209 56.56 -42.00 -90.84
N TYR A 210 57.59 -41.21 -91.14
CA TYR A 210 57.75 -40.53 -92.43
C TYR A 210 59.02 -41.00 -93.14
N ALA A 211 58.96 -41.14 -94.46
CA ALA A 211 60.08 -41.50 -95.31
C ALA A 211 59.95 -40.86 -96.70
N ASP A 212 61.06 -40.80 -97.44
CA ASP A 212 61.05 -40.42 -98.86
C ASP A 212 60.36 -41.50 -99.72
N THR A 213 60.58 -42.77 -99.39
CA THR A 213 60.08 -43.97 -100.05
C THR A 213 59.65 -45.02 -99.01
N PHE A 214 58.78 -45.96 -99.38
CA PHE A 214 58.37 -47.05 -98.48
C PHE A 214 59.50 -48.03 -98.10
N ALA A 215 60.68 -47.91 -98.69
CA ALA A 215 61.88 -48.65 -98.31
C ALA A 215 62.57 -48.08 -97.06
N GLY A 216 62.25 -46.83 -96.69
CA GLY A 216 62.91 -46.10 -95.61
C GLY A 216 64.20 -45.38 -96.08
N PRO A 217 64.95 -44.74 -95.17
CA PRO A 217 64.80 -44.78 -93.71
C PRO A 217 63.53 -44.08 -93.19
N TRP A 218 63.01 -44.58 -92.07
CA TRP A 218 61.81 -44.04 -91.41
C TRP A 218 62.18 -43.08 -90.29
N HIS A 219 61.49 -41.95 -90.23
CA HIS A 219 61.69 -40.87 -89.27
C HIS A 219 60.41 -40.62 -88.46
N ASN A 220 60.57 -40.18 -87.21
CA ASN A 220 59.45 -39.92 -86.30
C ASN A 220 58.85 -38.50 -86.47
N SER A 221 59.35 -37.73 -87.45
CA SER A 221 58.89 -36.37 -87.72
C SER A 221 58.92 -36.10 -89.22
N MET A 222 57.94 -35.35 -89.72
CA MET A 222 57.85 -34.96 -91.12
C MET A 222 59.00 -34.02 -91.52
N SER A 223 59.51 -34.19 -92.74
CA SER A 223 60.46 -33.26 -93.38
C SER A 223 59.99 -32.95 -94.81
N ALA A 224 60.55 -31.90 -95.44
CA ALA A 224 60.15 -31.45 -96.77
C ALA A 224 60.31 -32.51 -97.89
N ASN A 225 61.15 -33.54 -97.66
CA ASN A 225 61.43 -34.59 -98.64
C ASN A 225 60.68 -35.90 -98.36
N CYS A 226 59.76 -35.92 -97.38
CA CYS A 226 58.97 -37.10 -97.06
C CYS A 226 57.71 -37.17 -97.91
N TYR A 227 57.59 -38.21 -98.75
CA TYR A 227 56.42 -38.46 -99.58
C TYR A 227 55.62 -39.68 -99.14
N CYS A 228 56.12 -40.47 -98.20
CA CYS A 228 55.49 -41.69 -97.70
C CYS A 228 55.34 -41.60 -96.18
N ARG A 229 54.19 -42.01 -95.64
CA ARG A 229 54.01 -42.22 -94.20
C ARG A 229 53.40 -43.58 -93.90
N ARG A 230 53.68 -44.12 -92.71
CA ARG A 230 53.06 -45.36 -92.21
C ARG A 230 52.77 -45.27 -90.72
N ARG A 231 51.76 -45.97 -90.22
CA ARG A 231 51.51 -46.14 -88.78
C ARG A 231 51.07 -47.57 -88.47
N ARG A 232 51.32 -48.02 -87.25
CA ARG A 232 50.87 -49.33 -86.77
C ARG A 232 49.57 -49.15 -86.00
N LEU A 233 48.52 -49.83 -86.44
CA LEU A 233 47.22 -49.87 -85.78
C LEU A 233 47.09 -51.16 -84.98
N LEU A 234 46.56 -51.05 -83.77
CA LEU A 234 46.31 -52.14 -82.84
C LEU A 234 44.81 -52.29 -82.59
N ARG A 235 44.33 -53.50 -82.34
CA ARG A 235 42.96 -53.76 -81.88
C ARG A 235 42.96 -54.82 -80.81
N ARG A 236 42.40 -54.50 -79.65
CA ARG A 236 42.28 -55.46 -78.55
C ARG A 236 41.04 -56.33 -78.72
N ILE A 237 41.22 -57.63 -78.51
CA ILE A 237 40.20 -58.66 -78.59
C ILE A 237 40.17 -59.44 -77.28
N LEU A 238 38.97 -59.87 -76.87
CA LEU A 238 38.72 -60.63 -75.64
C LEU A 238 38.00 -61.93 -75.99
N PRO A 239 38.17 -63.03 -75.24
CA PRO A 239 37.36 -64.24 -75.44
C PRO A 239 35.85 -63.94 -75.45
N ALA A 240 35.14 -64.53 -76.42
CA ALA A 240 33.73 -64.24 -76.67
C ALA A 240 32.81 -64.64 -75.51
N ASP A 241 33.14 -65.74 -74.82
CA ASP A 241 32.46 -66.26 -73.64
C ASP A 241 32.58 -65.31 -72.44
N VAL A 242 33.77 -64.76 -72.19
CA VAL A 242 33.99 -63.78 -71.12
C VAL A 242 33.21 -62.50 -71.38
N GLN A 243 33.22 -62.00 -72.60
CA GLN A 243 32.44 -60.81 -72.98
C GLN A 243 30.92 -61.05 -72.81
N ALA A 244 30.43 -62.24 -73.14
CA ALA A 244 29.03 -62.62 -72.97
C ALA A 244 28.62 -62.73 -71.49
N GLN A 245 29.46 -63.33 -70.64
CA GLN A 245 29.22 -63.42 -69.20
C GLN A 245 29.13 -62.04 -68.55
N LYS A 246 30.02 -61.13 -68.93
CA LYS A 246 30.00 -59.73 -68.47
C LYS A 246 28.71 -59.00 -68.84
N LYS A 247 28.21 -59.23 -70.06
CA LYS A 247 26.92 -58.67 -70.50
C LYS A 247 25.77 -59.13 -69.61
N VAL A 248 25.68 -60.43 -69.37
CA VAL A 248 24.62 -61.05 -68.55
C VAL A 248 24.66 -60.52 -67.11
N LEU A 249 25.86 -60.38 -66.53
CA LEU A 249 26.03 -59.82 -65.20
C LEU A 249 25.59 -58.35 -65.13
N ALA A 250 25.98 -57.52 -66.10
CA ALA A 250 25.58 -56.11 -66.17
C ALA A 250 24.05 -55.96 -66.29
N ASP A 251 23.41 -56.76 -67.13
CA ASP A 251 21.95 -56.73 -67.31
C ASP A 251 21.21 -57.11 -66.02
N MET A 252 21.70 -58.11 -65.26
CA MET A 252 21.12 -58.46 -63.95
C MET A 252 21.26 -57.32 -62.93
N LEU A 253 22.43 -56.70 -62.84
CA LEU A 253 22.68 -55.59 -61.89
C LEU A 253 21.78 -54.38 -62.20
N ARG A 254 21.59 -54.05 -63.48
CA ARG A 254 20.67 -52.96 -63.89
C ARG A 254 19.22 -53.26 -63.55
N GLN A 255 18.79 -54.51 -63.71
CA GLN A 255 17.43 -54.92 -63.37
C GLN A 255 17.15 -54.81 -61.86
N ASP A 256 18.09 -55.26 -61.02
CA ASP A 256 17.98 -55.18 -59.56
C ASP A 256 17.94 -53.73 -59.06
N HIS A 257 18.79 -52.86 -59.63
CA HIS A 257 18.77 -51.43 -59.33
C HIS A 257 17.42 -50.79 -59.70
N ALA A 258 16.85 -51.12 -60.87
CA ALA A 258 15.57 -50.57 -61.31
C ALA A 258 14.40 -51.00 -60.40
N VAL A 259 14.42 -52.21 -59.87
CA VAL A 259 13.44 -52.68 -58.87
C VAL A 259 13.58 -51.89 -57.58
N THR A 260 14.80 -51.78 -57.05
CA THR A 260 15.09 -51.04 -55.82
C THR A 260 14.63 -49.58 -55.90
N VAL A 261 14.91 -48.89 -57.01
CA VAL A 261 14.49 -47.50 -57.23
C VAL A 261 12.96 -47.39 -57.25
N ARG A 262 12.26 -48.32 -57.90
CA ARG A 262 10.80 -48.33 -57.95
C ARG A 262 10.18 -48.48 -56.55
N GLU A 263 10.71 -49.39 -55.74
CA GLU A 263 10.26 -49.60 -54.37
C GLU A 263 10.50 -48.36 -53.49
N LEU A 264 11.66 -47.72 -53.63
CA LEU A 264 11.97 -46.49 -52.90
C LEU A 264 11.00 -45.36 -53.24
N LEU A 265 10.71 -45.16 -54.54
CA LEU A 265 9.75 -44.15 -54.98
C LEU A 265 8.34 -44.44 -54.45
N ALA A 266 7.88 -45.69 -54.50
CA ALA A 266 6.59 -46.09 -53.95
C ALA A 266 6.50 -45.85 -52.43
N ALA A 267 7.55 -46.17 -51.68
CA ALA A 267 7.61 -45.92 -50.25
C ALA A 267 7.59 -44.41 -49.92
N ARG A 268 8.31 -43.60 -50.70
CA ARG A 268 8.30 -42.13 -50.57
C ARG A 268 6.90 -41.55 -50.78
N ASP A 269 6.21 -41.99 -51.84
CA ASP A 269 4.88 -41.48 -52.18
C ASP A 269 3.83 -41.93 -51.15
N ALA A 270 3.95 -43.15 -50.61
CA ALA A 270 3.14 -43.64 -49.50
C ALA A 270 3.36 -42.82 -48.21
N HIS A 271 4.61 -42.50 -47.88
CA HIS A 271 4.95 -41.65 -46.73
C HIS A 271 4.36 -40.24 -46.89
N ALA A 272 4.46 -39.63 -48.07
CA ALA A 272 3.86 -38.32 -48.34
C ALA A 272 2.34 -38.32 -48.12
N THR A 273 1.67 -39.39 -48.54
CA THR A 273 0.22 -39.59 -48.31
C THR A 273 -0.12 -39.69 -46.83
N LEU A 274 0.66 -40.47 -46.06
CA LEU A 274 0.46 -40.61 -44.62
C LEU A 274 0.66 -39.28 -43.87
N CYS A 275 1.69 -38.51 -44.23
CA CYS A 275 1.91 -37.18 -43.66
C CYS A 275 0.73 -36.24 -43.91
N ALA A 276 0.16 -36.24 -45.12
CA ALA A 276 -1.01 -35.43 -45.44
C ALA A 276 -2.24 -35.84 -44.61
N GLN A 277 -2.49 -37.15 -44.45
CA GLN A 277 -3.59 -37.65 -43.61
C GLN A 277 -3.41 -37.29 -42.14
N TYR A 278 -2.18 -37.39 -41.62
CA TYR A 278 -1.87 -37.00 -40.25
C TYR A 278 -2.09 -35.51 -40.02
N GLN A 279 -1.64 -34.66 -40.95
CA GLN A 279 -1.86 -33.22 -40.87
C GLN A 279 -3.36 -32.88 -40.86
N GLN A 280 -4.13 -33.49 -41.76
CA GLN A 280 -5.59 -33.31 -41.79
C GLN A 280 -6.23 -33.70 -40.45
N ALA A 281 -5.84 -34.84 -39.86
CA ALA A 281 -6.36 -35.27 -38.57
C ALA A 281 -5.98 -34.30 -37.42
N GLN A 282 -4.78 -33.72 -37.46
CA GLN A 282 -4.38 -32.69 -36.50
C GLN A 282 -5.22 -31.40 -36.64
N ASP A 283 -5.45 -30.96 -37.87
CA ASP A 283 -6.24 -29.76 -38.15
C ASP A 283 -7.70 -29.95 -37.72
N GLU A 284 -8.29 -31.12 -37.98
CA GLU A 284 -9.63 -31.50 -37.53
C GLU A 284 -9.72 -31.53 -35.98
N HIS A 285 -8.72 -32.10 -35.32
CA HIS A 285 -8.65 -32.11 -33.85
C HIS A 285 -8.54 -30.70 -33.27
N ALA A 286 -7.67 -29.86 -33.84
CA ALA A 286 -7.51 -28.47 -33.41
C ALA A 286 -8.81 -27.68 -33.58
N ALA A 287 -9.51 -27.86 -34.71
CA ALA A 287 -10.80 -27.22 -34.96
C ALA A 287 -11.89 -27.69 -33.98
N ALA A 288 -11.92 -28.98 -33.62
CA ALA A 288 -12.84 -29.53 -32.63
C ALA A 288 -12.57 -28.95 -31.22
N MET A 289 -11.31 -28.87 -30.82
CA MET A 289 -10.91 -28.27 -29.54
C MET A 289 -11.30 -26.79 -29.44
N GLU A 290 -11.10 -26.01 -30.50
CA GLU A 290 -11.51 -24.60 -30.52
C GLU A 290 -13.03 -24.44 -30.47
N ARG A 291 -13.79 -25.33 -31.12
CA ARG A 291 -15.26 -25.35 -31.00
C ARG A 291 -15.69 -25.61 -29.56
N GLN A 292 -15.11 -26.63 -28.91
CA GLN A 292 -15.42 -26.97 -27.52
C GLN A 292 -15.06 -25.84 -26.56
N LYS A 293 -13.92 -25.16 -26.75
CA LYS A 293 -13.55 -23.98 -25.97
C LYS A 293 -14.56 -22.84 -26.12
N ARG A 294 -15.03 -22.56 -27.34
CA ARG A 294 -16.05 -21.52 -27.59
C ARG A 294 -17.38 -21.84 -26.92
N GLU A 295 -17.82 -23.10 -27.01
CA GLU A 295 -19.05 -23.56 -26.34
C GLU A 295 -18.93 -23.46 -24.82
N ALA A 296 -17.79 -23.88 -24.25
CA ALA A 296 -17.53 -23.77 -22.82
C ALA A 296 -17.47 -22.30 -22.35
N ALA A 297 -16.82 -21.42 -23.13
CA ALA A 297 -16.77 -19.99 -22.83
C ALA A 297 -18.16 -19.33 -22.88
N ALA A 298 -18.98 -19.69 -23.87
CA ALA A 298 -20.36 -19.22 -23.96
C ALA A 298 -21.21 -19.69 -22.77
N ALA A 299 -21.09 -20.97 -22.39
CA ALA A 299 -21.78 -21.53 -21.23
C ALA A 299 -21.35 -20.84 -19.92
N LEU A 300 -20.05 -20.60 -19.74
CA LEU A 300 -19.51 -19.88 -18.58
C LEU A 300 -20.01 -18.43 -18.54
N ALA A 301 -20.06 -17.73 -19.67
CA ALA A 301 -20.60 -16.38 -19.76
C ALA A 301 -22.09 -16.34 -19.36
N THR A 302 -22.89 -17.30 -19.85
CA THR A 302 -24.31 -17.42 -19.46
C THR A 302 -24.47 -17.69 -17.97
N ALA A 303 -23.70 -18.63 -17.41
CA ALA A 303 -23.74 -18.94 -15.98
C ALA A 303 -23.32 -17.74 -15.12
N THR A 304 -22.30 -16.99 -15.55
CA THR A 304 -21.81 -15.79 -14.86
C THR A 304 -22.86 -14.69 -14.87
N ALA A 305 -23.52 -14.44 -16.00
CA ALA A 305 -24.61 -13.48 -16.10
C ALA A 305 -25.80 -13.84 -15.20
N ALA A 306 -26.18 -15.12 -15.14
CA ALA A 306 -27.23 -15.61 -14.25
C ALA A 306 -26.86 -15.45 -12.77
N HIS A 307 -25.62 -15.74 -12.40
CA HIS A 307 -25.12 -15.54 -11.05
C HIS A 307 -25.10 -14.07 -10.66
N GLN A 308 -24.64 -13.19 -11.55
CA GLN A 308 -24.61 -11.75 -11.33
C GLN A 308 -26.01 -11.16 -11.17
N ALA A 309 -26.99 -11.62 -11.96
CA ALA A 309 -28.39 -11.24 -11.78
C ALA A 309 -28.94 -11.67 -10.41
N THR A 310 -28.59 -12.88 -9.96
CA THR A 310 -28.99 -13.37 -8.63
C THR A 310 -28.37 -12.54 -7.51
N LEU A 311 -27.08 -12.22 -7.62
CA LEU A 311 -26.36 -11.35 -6.67
C LEU A 311 -26.99 -9.96 -6.61
N GLN A 312 -27.40 -9.40 -7.74
CA GLN A 312 -28.05 -8.09 -7.78
C GLN A 312 -29.37 -8.13 -6.99
N VAL A 313 -30.21 -9.15 -7.21
CA VAL A 313 -31.47 -9.32 -6.46
C VAL A 313 -31.22 -9.42 -4.95
N VAL A 314 -30.21 -10.19 -4.53
CA VAL A 314 -29.85 -10.32 -3.11
C VAL A 314 -29.33 -8.99 -2.55
N THR A 315 -28.52 -8.26 -3.31
CA THR A 315 -27.96 -6.97 -2.90
C THR A 315 -29.06 -5.92 -2.75
N ASP A 316 -29.99 -5.85 -3.70
CA ASP A 316 -31.13 -4.93 -3.65
C ASP A 316 -32.05 -5.26 -2.47
N ALA A 317 -32.30 -6.54 -2.20
CA ALA A 317 -33.06 -6.99 -1.04
C ALA A 317 -32.37 -6.62 0.28
N HIS A 318 -31.04 -6.75 0.35
CA HIS A 318 -30.26 -6.34 1.52
C HIS A 318 -30.32 -4.82 1.73
N ALA A 319 -30.14 -4.03 0.66
CA ALA A 319 -30.25 -2.57 0.72
C ALA A 319 -31.64 -2.11 1.17
N ALA A 320 -32.71 -2.73 0.67
CA ALA A 320 -34.08 -2.47 1.12
C ALA A 320 -34.29 -2.83 2.60
N THR A 321 -33.73 -3.95 3.05
CA THR A 321 -33.77 -4.35 4.46
C THR A 321 -33.03 -3.36 5.35
N GLN A 322 -31.85 -2.90 4.92
CA GLN A 322 -31.04 -1.94 5.65
C GLN A 322 -31.73 -0.56 5.71
N ALA A 323 -32.35 -0.10 4.62
CA ALA A 323 -33.17 1.12 4.63
C ALA A 323 -34.34 1.01 5.61
N THR A 324 -35.01 -0.15 5.66
CA THR A 324 -36.08 -0.43 6.63
C THR A 324 -35.56 -0.40 8.07
N LEU A 325 -34.37 -0.96 8.32
CA LEU A 325 -33.75 -0.93 9.64
C LEU A 325 -33.44 0.51 10.08
N VAL A 326 -32.84 1.31 9.19
CA VAL A 326 -32.54 2.73 9.46
C VAL A 326 -33.81 3.53 9.77
N ALA A 327 -34.89 3.31 9.02
CA ALA A 327 -36.18 3.93 9.29
C ALA A 327 -36.71 3.52 10.68
N ARG A 328 -36.67 2.22 11.02
CA ARG A 328 -37.10 1.72 12.33
C ARG A 328 -36.25 2.24 13.48
N THR A 329 -34.93 2.41 13.28
CA THR A 329 -34.07 3.01 14.30
C THR A 329 -34.40 4.48 14.51
N ALA A 330 -34.67 5.24 13.44
CA ALA A 330 -35.12 6.62 13.54
C ALA A 330 -36.47 6.74 14.26
N ASP A 331 -37.43 5.86 13.94
CA ASP A 331 -38.72 5.79 14.65
C ASP A 331 -38.53 5.47 16.15
N SER A 332 -37.65 4.52 16.47
CA SER A 332 -37.35 4.18 17.86
C SER A 332 -36.69 5.33 18.61
N GLU A 333 -35.82 6.10 17.97
CA GLU A 333 -35.19 7.28 18.56
C GLU A 333 -36.20 8.42 18.76
N ALA A 334 -37.08 8.64 17.78
CA ALA A 334 -38.18 9.60 17.91
C ALA A 334 -39.12 9.23 19.07
N LEU A 335 -39.45 7.94 19.23
CA LEU A 335 -40.24 7.46 20.36
C LEU A 335 -39.50 7.66 21.69
N ARG A 336 -38.19 7.38 21.76
CA ARG A 336 -37.39 7.64 22.97
C ARG A 336 -37.35 9.12 23.33
N ALA A 337 -37.18 10.00 22.34
CA ALA A 337 -37.22 11.44 22.54
C ALA A 337 -38.61 11.88 23.06
N ARG A 338 -39.68 11.33 22.50
CA ARG A 338 -41.05 11.61 22.96
C ARG A 338 -41.31 11.10 24.38
N ILE A 339 -40.79 9.93 24.74
CA ILE A 339 -40.86 9.41 26.12
C ILE A 339 -40.12 10.36 27.06
N ALA A 340 -38.89 10.76 26.73
CA ALA A 340 -38.12 11.69 27.54
C ALA A 340 -38.83 13.05 27.71
N GLU A 341 -39.47 13.56 26.65
CA GLU A 341 -40.29 14.77 26.70
C GLU A 341 -41.49 14.61 27.64
N LEU A 342 -42.23 13.51 27.53
CA LEU A 342 -43.38 13.21 28.40
C LEU A 342 -42.95 13.01 29.86
N GLU A 343 -41.81 12.38 30.11
CA GLU A 343 -41.24 12.22 31.45
C GLU A 343 -40.83 13.58 32.04
N LEU A 344 -40.24 14.47 31.23
CA LEU A 344 -39.91 15.83 31.63
C LEU A 344 -41.17 16.64 31.93
N GLU A 345 -42.21 16.55 31.10
CA GLU A 345 -43.49 17.21 31.30
C GLU A 345 -44.18 16.70 32.59
N THR A 346 -44.17 15.39 32.81
CA THR A 346 -44.67 14.76 34.04
C THR A 346 -43.88 15.24 35.26
N SER A 347 -42.56 15.34 35.15
CA SER A 347 -41.67 15.83 36.21
C SER A 347 -41.92 17.32 36.51
N ARG A 348 -42.12 18.14 35.48
CA ARG A 348 -42.51 19.56 35.61
C ARG A 348 -43.87 19.71 36.25
N TRP A 349 -44.85 18.87 35.90
CA TRP A 349 -46.17 18.86 36.53
C TRP A 349 -46.08 18.46 37.99
N ARG A 350 -45.33 17.40 38.33
CA ARG A 350 -45.08 16.99 39.72
C ARG A 350 -44.43 18.11 40.52
N TYR A 351 -43.36 18.71 40.01
CA TYR A 351 -42.68 19.84 40.64
C TYR A 351 -43.63 21.03 40.81
N ALA A 352 -44.39 21.42 39.78
CA ALA A 352 -45.33 22.53 39.87
C ALA A 352 -46.49 22.26 40.85
N ASN A 353 -46.96 21.01 40.93
CA ASN A 353 -47.99 20.59 41.88
C ASN A 353 -47.46 20.57 43.32
N GLU A 354 -46.24 20.06 43.52
CA GLU A 354 -45.52 20.05 44.78
C GLU A 354 -45.22 21.49 45.23
N GLN A 355 -44.83 22.39 44.32
CA GLN A 355 -44.68 23.82 44.59
C GLN A 355 -46.01 24.52 44.90
N ARG A 356 -47.14 24.09 44.31
CA ARG A 356 -48.48 24.61 44.66
C ARG A 356 -48.95 24.11 46.02
N ILE A 357 -48.66 22.86 46.37
CA ILE A 357 -48.96 22.28 47.68
C ILE A 357 -48.08 22.94 48.74
N SER A 358 -46.76 23.02 48.53
CA SER A 358 -45.81 23.69 49.41
C SER A 358 -46.10 25.18 49.56
N LYS A 359 -46.46 25.92 48.50
CA LYS A 359 -46.88 27.33 48.63
C LYS A 359 -48.21 27.50 49.37
N LYS A 360 -49.14 26.55 49.27
CA LYS A 360 -50.37 26.55 50.08
C LYS A 360 -50.07 26.22 51.54
N GLN A 361 -49.18 25.26 51.79
CA GLN A 361 -48.74 24.83 53.12
C GLN A 361 -47.94 25.94 53.82
N LEU A 362 -46.94 26.52 53.17
CA LEU A 362 -46.16 27.69 53.67
C LEU A 362 -47.04 28.91 53.98
N LYS A 363 -48.15 29.10 53.25
CA LYS A 363 -49.10 30.21 53.49
C LYS A 363 -50.10 29.91 54.62
N VAL A 364 -50.29 28.63 54.95
CA VAL A 364 -51.06 28.18 56.11
C VAL A 364 -50.18 28.20 57.36
N ASP A 365 -48.95 27.69 57.25
CA ASP A 365 -47.98 27.62 58.36
C ASP A 365 -47.51 29.00 58.81
N SER A 366 -47.28 29.95 57.89
CA SER A 366 -46.96 31.34 58.25
C SER A 366 -48.11 32.06 58.94
N ARG A 367 -49.37 31.75 58.56
CA ARG A 367 -50.56 32.26 59.26
C ARG A 367 -50.76 31.63 60.64
N LEU A 368 -50.38 30.36 60.83
CA LEU A 368 -50.43 29.72 62.15
C LEU A 368 -49.38 30.31 63.10
N LYS A 369 -48.15 30.54 62.63
CA LYS A 369 -47.06 31.09 63.48
C LYS A 369 -47.36 32.50 63.99
N SER A 370 -47.92 33.38 63.16
CA SER A 370 -48.35 34.73 63.60
C SER A 370 -49.51 34.72 64.62
N LEU A 371 -50.17 33.58 64.83
CA LEU A 371 -51.23 33.38 65.81
C LEU A 371 -50.76 32.59 67.05
N SER A 372 -49.47 32.23 67.11
CA SER A 372 -48.93 31.44 68.21
C SER A 372 -48.90 32.24 69.52
N THR A 373 -49.34 31.59 70.59
CA THR A 373 -49.35 32.13 71.97
C THR A 373 -48.21 31.56 72.81
N ALA A 374 -47.31 30.77 72.22
CA ALA A 374 -46.16 30.22 72.94
C ALA A 374 -45.30 31.37 73.51
N PRO A 375 -44.86 31.30 74.78
CA PRO A 375 -44.10 32.37 75.40
C PRO A 375 -42.68 32.46 74.80
N ARG A 376 -42.16 33.69 74.74
CA ARG A 376 -40.79 34.06 74.38
C ARG A 376 -40.28 35.09 75.37
N LEU A 377 -39.01 35.01 75.73
CA LEU A 377 -38.33 36.05 76.49
C LEU A 377 -37.28 36.71 75.59
N LEU A 378 -37.57 37.93 75.13
CA LEU A 378 -36.62 38.77 74.42
C LEU A 378 -35.81 39.56 75.43
N ARG A 379 -34.49 39.35 75.44
CA ARG A 379 -33.54 40.08 76.27
C ARG A 379 -32.70 40.98 75.39
N VAL A 380 -32.63 42.26 75.74
CA VAL A 380 -31.92 43.30 75.01
C VAL A 380 -30.86 43.89 75.92
N GLN A 381 -29.59 43.64 75.62
CA GLN A 381 -28.47 44.29 76.29
C GLN A 381 -28.13 45.59 75.58
N LEU A 382 -28.20 46.70 76.32
CA LEU A 382 -27.70 47.98 75.86
C LEU A 382 -26.19 48.03 76.10
N VAL A 383 -25.40 48.17 75.04
CA VAL A 383 -23.94 48.17 75.14
C VAL A 383 -23.40 49.58 75.14
N ARG A 384 -23.65 50.35 74.08
CA ARG A 384 -23.15 51.72 73.93
C ARG A 384 -23.89 52.50 72.86
N CYS A 385 -23.79 53.81 72.93
CA CYS A 385 -24.00 54.68 71.77
C CYS A 385 -22.68 55.29 71.33
N ALA A 386 -22.60 55.68 70.07
CA ALA A 386 -21.45 56.39 69.52
C ALA A 386 -21.92 57.61 68.73
N ASP A 387 -21.14 58.68 68.84
CA ASP A 387 -21.32 59.93 68.09
C ASP A 387 -22.73 60.52 68.22
N LEU A 388 -23.26 60.61 69.45
CA LEU A 388 -24.55 61.25 69.71
C LEU A 388 -24.47 62.77 69.44
N ALA A 389 -25.58 63.35 68.97
CA ALA A 389 -25.70 64.80 68.84
C ALA A 389 -25.66 65.47 70.24
N ALA A 390 -25.07 66.65 70.32
CA ALA A 390 -25.12 67.49 71.52
C ALA A 390 -26.39 68.34 71.47
N ALA A 391 -27.39 67.97 72.28
CA ALA A 391 -28.63 68.72 72.41
C ALA A 391 -28.49 69.94 73.35
N ASP A 392 -27.66 69.83 74.39
CA ASP A 392 -27.34 70.96 75.27
C ASP A 392 -26.55 72.10 74.60
N SER A 393 -26.88 73.35 74.97
CA SER A 393 -26.39 74.57 74.31
C SER A 393 -24.88 74.85 74.50
N ALA A 394 -24.17 75.03 73.38
CA ALA A 394 -22.70 75.20 73.28
C ALA A 394 -22.09 76.41 74.02
N LEU A 395 -22.88 77.37 74.51
CA LEU A 395 -22.39 78.59 75.20
C LEU A 395 -21.73 78.31 76.56
N MET A 396 -21.95 77.13 77.15
CA MET A 396 -21.28 76.65 78.38
C MET A 396 -20.53 75.32 78.20
N GLY A 397 -20.36 74.84 76.96
CA GLY A 397 -19.64 73.59 76.68
C GLY A 397 -20.35 72.31 77.16
N GLY A 398 -21.68 72.31 77.23
CA GLY A 398 -22.48 71.13 77.58
C GLY A 398 -22.59 70.14 76.42
N LYS A 399 -22.42 68.85 76.71
CA LYS A 399 -22.84 67.72 75.88
C LYS A 399 -24.13 67.14 76.49
N SER A 400 -24.81 66.29 75.74
CA SER A 400 -26.01 65.62 76.22
C SER A 400 -25.79 64.71 77.43
N ASP A 401 -26.89 64.51 78.15
CA ASP A 401 -27.14 63.58 79.24
C ASP A 401 -27.98 62.37 78.73
N PRO A 402 -27.42 61.51 77.85
CA PRO A 402 -28.23 60.56 77.08
C PRO A 402 -28.77 59.41 77.91
N TYR A 403 -29.99 58.99 77.58
CA TYR A 403 -30.59 57.73 77.99
C TYR A 403 -31.37 57.09 76.83
N VAL A 404 -31.63 55.79 76.92
CA VAL A 404 -32.34 55.01 75.89
C VAL A 404 -33.67 54.51 76.45
N THR A 405 -34.71 54.63 75.65
CA THR A 405 -36.02 54.04 75.90
C THR A 405 -36.34 52.99 74.85
N PHE A 406 -36.68 51.78 75.31
CA PHE A 406 -37.16 50.69 74.48
C PHE A 406 -38.69 50.61 74.58
N TYR A 407 -39.36 50.51 73.43
CA TYR A 407 -40.79 50.27 73.33
C TYR A 407 -41.05 48.99 72.54
N LEU A 408 -41.87 48.10 73.11
CA LEU A 408 -42.33 46.89 72.42
C LEU A 408 -43.80 46.65 72.75
N GLY A 409 -44.67 46.89 71.76
CA GLY A 409 -46.11 47.02 72.01
C GLY A 409 -46.39 48.06 73.10
N ASP A 410 -47.09 47.64 74.15
CA ASP A 410 -47.43 48.51 75.30
C ASP A 410 -46.32 48.57 76.38
N LYS A 411 -45.22 47.82 76.23
CA LYS A 411 -44.13 47.76 77.22
C LYS A 411 -43.09 48.83 76.95
N LYS A 412 -42.67 49.54 78.00
CA LYS A 412 -41.65 50.59 77.98
C LYS A 412 -40.58 50.33 79.04
N CYS A 413 -39.30 50.37 78.64
CA CYS A 413 -38.16 50.31 79.55
C CYS A 413 -37.19 51.48 79.28
N LYS A 414 -36.62 52.09 80.33
CA LYS A 414 -35.70 53.26 80.23
C LYS A 414 -34.36 52.94 80.89
N SER A 415 -33.26 53.40 80.28
CA SER A 415 -31.91 53.14 80.77
C SER A 415 -31.44 54.07 81.89
N THR A 416 -30.27 53.80 82.48
CA THR A 416 -29.56 54.88 83.20
C THR A 416 -29.20 56.01 82.25
N GLN A 417 -29.15 57.24 82.77
CA GLN A 417 -28.61 58.38 82.04
C GLN A 417 -27.11 58.53 82.32
N PHE A 418 -26.37 59.00 81.33
CA PHE A 418 -25.04 59.58 81.54
C PHE A 418 -25.17 61.09 81.65
N SER A 419 -24.16 61.76 82.21
CA SER A 419 -24.12 63.22 82.17
C SER A 419 -22.94 63.71 81.34
N ASN A 420 -23.20 64.65 80.44
CA ASN A 420 -22.21 65.29 79.57
C ASN A 420 -21.35 64.25 78.81
N GLU A 421 -21.99 63.29 78.14
CA GLU A 421 -21.32 62.20 77.43
C GLU A 421 -22.03 61.88 76.10
N LEU A 422 -21.28 61.89 74.99
CA LEU A 422 -21.82 61.60 73.64
C LEU A 422 -21.52 60.18 73.17
N ASN A 423 -20.70 59.45 73.92
CA ASN A 423 -20.39 58.04 73.66
C ASN A 423 -20.67 57.20 74.92
N PRO A 424 -21.90 57.21 75.44
CA PRO A 424 -22.23 56.48 76.66
C PRO A 424 -22.05 54.98 76.47
N VAL A 425 -21.48 54.32 77.47
CA VAL A 425 -21.28 52.86 77.50
C VAL A 425 -22.01 52.32 78.73
N TRP A 426 -23.01 51.47 78.51
CA TRP A 426 -23.76 50.82 79.57
C TRP A 426 -23.15 49.45 79.86
N ASP A 427 -22.40 49.38 80.95
CA ASP A 427 -21.79 48.13 81.39
C ASP A 427 -22.86 47.21 82.04
N HIS A 428 -23.31 46.21 81.29
CA HIS A 428 -24.17 45.10 81.76
C HIS A 428 -25.65 45.45 82.04
N GLU A 429 -26.20 46.42 81.32
CA GLU A 429 -27.62 46.80 81.41
C GLU A 429 -28.47 45.99 80.42
N VAL A 430 -29.44 45.22 80.95
CA VAL A 430 -30.30 44.33 80.15
C VAL A 430 -31.77 44.60 80.45
N PHE A 431 -32.58 44.59 79.39
CA PHE A 431 -34.02 44.77 79.42
C PHE A 431 -34.72 43.51 78.92
N GLU A 432 -35.75 43.10 79.64
CA GLU A 432 -36.44 41.84 79.38
C GLU A 432 -37.90 42.06 78.98
N PHE A 433 -38.30 41.49 77.86
CA PHE A 433 -39.64 41.55 77.32
C PHE A 433 -40.23 40.15 77.17
N GLN A 434 -41.20 39.82 78.01
CA GLN A 434 -42.03 38.63 77.83
C GLN A 434 -43.04 38.86 76.70
N ILE A 435 -42.95 38.11 75.62
CA ILE A 435 -43.80 38.25 74.44
C ILE A 435 -44.23 36.86 73.96
N THR A 436 -45.09 36.79 72.95
CA THR A 436 -45.45 35.52 72.33
C THR A 436 -44.64 35.27 71.07
N GLU A 437 -44.55 34.01 70.64
CA GLU A 437 -43.98 33.63 69.34
C GLU A 437 -44.68 34.38 68.20
N GLY A 438 -46.01 34.52 68.25
CA GLY A 438 -46.73 35.34 67.26
C GLY A 438 -46.25 36.80 67.23
N ALA A 439 -46.01 37.41 68.39
CA ALA A 439 -45.49 38.77 68.50
C ALA A 439 -44.08 38.92 67.91
N MET A 440 -43.24 37.87 67.95
CA MET A 440 -41.95 37.88 67.26
C MET A 440 -42.10 38.06 65.74
N TYR A 441 -43.20 37.60 65.15
CA TYR A 441 -43.48 37.74 63.72
C TYR A 441 -44.21 39.04 63.36
N THR A 442 -44.83 39.72 64.33
CA THR A 442 -45.71 40.87 64.07
C THR A 442 -45.26 42.19 64.67
N GLU A 443 -44.47 42.18 65.74
CA GLU A 443 -44.05 43.37 66.48
C GLU A 443 -42.64 43.86 66.09
N ILE A 444 -42.38 45.13 66.42
CA ILE A 444 -41.11 45.81 66.16
C ILE A 444 -40.64 46.46 67.46
N LEU A 445 -39.40 46.19 67.86
CA LEU A 445 -38.76 46.89 68.98
C LEU A 445 -38.37 48.29 68.51
N GLN A 446 -38.98 49.31 69.11
CA GLN A 446 -38.64 50.71 68.88
C GLN A 446 -37.66 51.18 69.94
N ILE A 447 -36.66 51.94 69.53
CA ILE A 447 -35.55 52.39 70.36
C ILE A 447 -35.48 53.91 70.20
N VAL A 448 -35.49 54.63 71.31
CA VAL A 448 -35.46 56.10 71.32
C VAL A 448 -34.33 56.54 72.26
N VAL A 449 -33.34 57.24 71.72
CA VAL A 449 -32.26 57.87 72.48
C VAL A 449 -32.65 59.32 72.72
N SER A 450 -32.65 59.74 73.97
CA SER A 450 -33.08 61.07 74.40
C SER A 450 -32.05 61.71 75.31
N ASP A 451 -31.97 63.04 75.26
CA ASP A 451 -31.25 63.88 76.21
C ASP A 451 -32.12 64.12 77.45
N HIS A 452 -31.54 64.06 78.64
CA HIS A 452 -32.28 64.34 79.86
C HIS A 452 -32.11 65.78 80.32
N ASP A 453 -33.20 66.54 80.32
CA ASP A 453 -33.20 67.94 80.74
C ASP A 453 -33.72 68.10 82.17
N THR A 454 -32.96 68.81 83.01
CA THR A 454 -33.39 69.12 84.39
C THR A 454 -34.56 70.12 84.44
N VAL A 455 -34.74 70.92 83.39
CA VAL A 455 -35.82 71.91 83.27
C VAL A 455 -36.37 71.89 81.84
N GLY A 456 -37.43 71.11 81.59
CA GLY A 456 -38.01 70.99 80.26
C GLY A 456 -38.55 69.60 79.99
N ALA A 457 -38.87 69.35 78.72
CA ALA A 457 -39.15 68.00 78.23
C ALA A 457 -37.89 67.48 77.55
N ASP A 458 -37.49 66.25 77.90
CA ASP A 458 -36.36 65.54 77.31
C ASP A 458 -36.40 65.59 75.76
N GLU A 459 -35.29 65.99 75.13
CA GLU A 459 -35.15 66.09 73.67
C GLU A 459 -34.76 64.73 73.06
N VAL A 460 -35.30 64.37 71.88
CA VAL A 460 -34.95 63.10 71.22
C VAL A 460 -33.69 63.31 70.38
N ILE A 461 -32.64 62.55 70.65
CA ILE A 461 -31.37 62.59 69.90
C ILE A 461 -31.42 61.70 68.66
N GLY A 462 -32.10 60.55 68.75
CA GLY A 462 -32.24 59.66 67.61
C GLY A 462 -33.09 58.42 67.89
N THR A 463 -33.59 57.79 66.83
CA THR A 463 -34.45 56.60 66.93
C THR A 463 -33.96 55.44 66.06
N ALA A 464 -34.24 54.21 66.48
CA ALA A 464 -34.00 53.01 65.67
C ALA A 464 -35.15 52.01 65.86
N SER A 465 -35.32 51.12 64.88
CA SER A 465 -36.36 50.08 64.95
C SER A 465 -35.79 48.73 64.51
N VAL A 466 -36.19 47.67 65.23
CA VAL A 466 -35.72 46.30 64.99
C VAL A 466 -36.92 45.37 64.84
N PRO A 467 -37.17 44.82 63.64
CA PRO A 467 -38.14 43.74 63.46
C PRO A 467 -37.71 42.50 64.24
N LEU A 468 -38.63 41.87 64.95
CA LEU A 468 -38.29 40.73 65.81
C LEU A 468 -38.15 39.40 65.05
N GLN A 469 -38.75 39.27 63.87
CA GLN A 469 -38.79 38.01 63.12
C GLN A 469 -37.40 37.41 62.85
N PRO A 470 -36.40 38.18 62.36
CA PRO A 470 -35.07 37.63 62.14
C PRO A 470 -34.40 37.11 63.43
N LEU A 471 -34.75 37.67 64.59
CA LEU A 471 -34.24 37.21 65.89
C LEU A 471 -34.86 35.86 66.30
N GLU A 472 -36.15 35.65 66.02
CA GLU A 472 -36.85 34.37 66.24
C GLU A 472 -36.34 33.27 65.31
N ASP A 473 -36.13 33.59 64.03
CA ASP A 473 -35.62 32.64 63.04
C ASP A 473 -34.19 32.21 63.43
N ALA A 474 -33.33 33.16 63.82
CA ALA A 474 -31.99 32.87 64.30
C ALA A 474 -31.97 32.05 65.61
N ALA A 475 -32.90 32.29 66.54
CA ALA A 475 -33.01 31.51 67.78
C ALA A 475 -33.53 30.08 67.52
N SER A 476 -34.47 29.93 66.59
CA SER A 476 -35.03 28.64 66.17
C SER A 476 -34.00 27.77 65.45
N ASP A 477 -33.18 28.36 64.57
CA ASP A 477 -32.11 27.66 63.85
C ASP A 477 -30.99 27.20 64.78
N LYS A 478 -30.61 28.03 65.76
CA LYS A 478 -29.64 27.65 66.81
C LYS A 478 -30.14 26.51 67.70
N SER A 479 -31.45 26.48 68.02
CA SER A 479 -32.06 25.37 68.78
C SER A 479 -32.01 24.03 68.01
N ASN A 480 -32.25 24.06 66.70
CA ASN A 480 -32.35 22.85 65.88
C ASN A 480 -31.00 22.24 65.43
N ASN A 481 -29.90 22.99 65.51
CA ASN A 481 -28.61 22.60 64.92
C ASN A 481 -27.44 22.57 65.93
N SER A 482 -27.74 22.28 67.20
CA SER A 482 -26.75 22.15 68.27
C SER A 482 -25.94 20.84 68.14
N ASN A 483 -24.91 20.85 67.30
CA ASN A 483 -23.80 19.92 67.37
C ASN A 483 -22.52 20.75 67.63
N ASN A 484 -21.99 20.66 68.85
CA ASN A 484 -20.67 21.12 69.25
C ASN A 484 -20.34 22.60 69.01
N THR A 485 -20.54 23.42 70.04
CA THR A 485 -19.57 24.46 70.41
C THR A 485 -19.49 24.53 71.94
N ASP A 486 -18.42 23.97 72.50
CA ASP A 486 -17.89 24.40 73.80
C ASP A 486 -17.43 25.85 73.63
N GLY A 487 -18.27 26.79 74.03
CA GLY A 487 -17.95 28.20 73.94
C GLY A 487 -19.10 29.02 74.47
N GLN A 488 -18.84 29.78 75.53
CA GLN A 488 -19.66 30.91 75.95
C GLN A 488 -19.62 31.97 74.82
N ASP A 489 -20.28 31.69 73.69
CA ASP A 489 -20.36 32.61 72.56
C ASP A 489 -21.21 33.78 73.01
N ALA A 490 -20.54 34.88 73.36
CA ALA A 490 -21.21 36.12 73.72
C ALA A 490 -22.14 36.52 72.58
N ALA A 491 -23.35 36.96 72.90
CA ALA A 491 -24.29 37.42 71.89
C ALA A 491 -23.63 38.50 71.00
N ASP A 492 -23.79 38.38 69.68
CA ASP A 492 -23.17 39.29 68.72
C ASP A 492 -23.66 40.73 68.91
N GLU A 493 -22.74 41.68 68.79
CA GLU A 493 -23.07 43.11 68.81
C GLU A 493 -23.73 43.53 67.50
N VAL A 494 -24.96 44.02 67.60
CA VAL A 494 -25.73 44.61 66.51
C VAL A 494 -25.58 46.13 66.57
N VAL A 495 -24.91 46.70 65.58
CA VAL A 495 -24.77 48.16 65.41
C VAL A 495 -25.92 48.68 64.57
N LEU A 496 -26.74 49.55 65.14
CA LEU A 496 -27.89 50.17 64.48
C LEU A 496 -27.62 51.66 64.29
N PRO A 497 -27.73 52.20 63.07
CA PRO A 497 -27.72 53.64 62.87
C PRO A 497 -28.98 54.25 63.50
N LEU A 498 -28.82 55.41 64.14
CA LEU A 498 -29.94 56.18 64.66
C LEU A 498 -30.43 57.15 63.59
N ASP A 499 -31.75 57.23 63.41
CA ASP A 499 -32.41 58.29 62.67
C ASP A 499 -32.39 59.55 63.53
N VAL A 500 -31.51 60.49 63.16
CA VAL A 500 -31.24 61.73 63.92
C VAL A 500 -32.20 62.82 63.47
N PRO A 501 -32.91 63.49 64.39
CA PRO A 501 -33.84 64.55 64.02
C PRO A 501 -33.18 65.72 63.26
N PRO A 502 -33.92 66.39 62.35
CA PRO A 502 -33.38 67.45 61.48
C PRO A 502 -32.72 68.61 62.21
N GLU A 503 -33.14 68.92 63.44
CA GLU A 503 -32.56 69.92 64.32
C GLU A 503 -31.06 69.72 64.57
N PHE A 504 -30.57 68.47 64.58
CA PHE A 504 -29.15 68.14 64.74
C PHE A 504 -28.40 67.92 63.43
N ALA A 505 -29.06 68.05 62.27
CA ALA A 505 -28.44 67.77 60.97
C ALA A 505 -27.18 68.63 60.69
N SER A 506 -27.13 69.84 61.27
CA SER A 506 -25.97 70.74 61.15
C SER A 506 -24.71 70.22 61.84
N GLN A 507 -24.85 69.34 62.84
CA GLN A 507 -23.75 68.76 63.61
C GLN A 507 -23.01 67.64 62.84
N ARG A 508 -23.63 67.09 61.78
CA ARG A 508 -23.07 66.04 60.90
C ARG A 508 -22.59 64.77 61.64
N VAL A 509 -23.29 64.41 62.71
CA VAL A 509 -23.01 63.21 63.49
C VAL A 509 -23.48 61.93 62.78
N HIS A 510 -22.83 60.82 63.09
CA HIS A 510 -23.14 59.47 62.63
C HIS A 510 -23.63 58.62 63.80
N SER A 511 -24.64 59.13 64.50
CA SER A 511 -25.14 58.53 65.74
C SER A 511 -25.56 57.08 65.52
N SER A 512 -25.07 56.20 66.38
CA SER A 512 -25.39 54.76 66.35
C SER A 512 -25.55 54.21 67.75
N ILE A 513 -26.31 53.13 67.85
CA ILE A 513 -26.51 52.36 69.08
C ILE A 513 -26.09 50.92 68.86
N VAL A 514 -25.43 50.34 69.85
CA VAL A 514 -24.96 48.96 69.83
C VAL A 514 -25.72 48.17 70.89
N LEU A 515 -26.38 47.11 70.43
CA LEU A 515 -27.20 46.23 71.25
C LEU A 515 -26.76 44.78 71.09
N ARG A 516 -27.04 43.94 72.08
CA ARG A 516 -27.01 42.48 71.91
C ARG A 516 -28.38 41.91 72.22
N PHE A 517 -28.78 40.88 71.48
CA PHE A 517 -30.09 40.26 71.61
C PHE A 517 -29.93 38.80 72.00
N GLU A 518 -30.80 38.35 72.90
CA GLU A 518 -30.98 36.94 73.21
C GLU A 518 -32.48 36.66 73.27
N VAL A 519 -32.92 35.66 72.50
CA VAL A 519 -34.32 35.21 72.51
C VAL A 519 -34.33 33.83 73.14
N LEU A 520 -34.99 33.71 74.29
CA LEU A 520 -35.20 32.42 74.93
C LEU A 520 -36.57 31.88 74.52
N LEU A 521 -36.55 30.70 73.89
CA LEU A 521 -37.76 30.02 73.41
C LEU A 521 -38.59 29.42 74.54
N GLU A 522 -37.95 29.16 75.68
CA GLU A 522 -38.53 28.58 76.89
C GLU A 522 -38.19 29.44 78.11
N SER A 523 -38.91 29.22 79.22
CA SER A 523 -38.60 29.90 80.48
C SER A 523 -37.26 29.43 81.05
N PRO A 524 -36.46 30.31 81.68
CA PRO A 524 -35.20 29.91 82.28
C PRO A 524 -35.41 28.83 83.36
N VAL A 525 -34.57 27.80 83.32
CA VAL A 525 -34.60 26.67 84.28
C VAL A 525 -33.93 27.00 85.61
N ALA A 526 -33.02 27.98 85.63
CA ALA A 526 -32.43 28.51 86.86
C ALA A 526 -31.97 29.96 86.66
N THR A 527 -31.88 30.73 87.75
CA THR A 527 -31.24 32.05 87.77
C THR A 527 -30.15 32.04 88.82
N LEU A 528 -28.89 32.16 88.39
CA LEU A 528 -27.76 32.29 89.30
C LEU A 528 -27.68 33.72 89.80
N GLN A 529 -27.32 33.93 91.07
CA GLN A 529 -27.23 35.26 91.68
C GLN A 529 -25.95 35.44 92.47
N VAL A 530 -25.33 36.63 92.35
CA VAL A 530 -24.18 37.06 93.17
C VAL A 530 -24.34 38.51 93.63
N TRP A 531 -23.76 38.85 94.77
CA TRP A 531 -23.76 40.22 95.31
C TRP A 531 -22.37 40.84 95.19
N GLU A 532 -22.30 42.00 94.55
CA GLU A 532 -21.12 42.86 94.58
C GLU A 532 -21.22 43.83 95.75
N ASN A 533 -20.13 44.04 96.49
CA ASN A 533 -20.10 44.72 97.79
C ASN A 533 -19.02 45.79 97.82
N GLU A 534 -19.35 46.96 98.37
CA GLU A 534 -18.41 48.07 98.55
C GLU A 534 -18.62 48.81 99.87
N ARG A 535 -17.58 49.50 100.33
CA ARG A 535 -17.64 50.36 101.51
C ARG A 535 -17.34 51.82 101.15
N TYR A 536 -18.05 52.72 101.83
CA TYR A 536 -17.77 54.15 101.76
C TYR A 536 -16.63 54.50 102.70
N ALA A 537 -15.55 55.04 102.14
CA ALA A 537 -14.47 55.66 102.89
C ALA A 537 -13.81 56.72 101.99
N SER A 538 -13.12 57.70 102.58
CA SER A 538 -12.39 58.72 101.80
C SER A 538 -13.22 59.40 100.70
N ARG A 539 -14.52 59.63 100.98
CA ARG A 539 -15.52 60.20 100.06
C ARG A 539 -15.83 59.38 98.79
N LYS A 540 -15.44 58.10 98.75
CA LYS A 540 -15.67 57.21 97.61
C LYS A 540 -16.16 55.83 98.04
N TRP A 541 -17.05 55.26 97.25
CA TRP A 541 -17.39 53.84 97.36
C TRP A 541 -16.32 53.00 96.67
N SER A 542 -15.80 51.99 97.37
CA SER A 542 -14.85 51.05 96.78
C SER A 542 -14.85 49.74 97.54
N SER A 543 -14.62 48.64 96.82
CA SER A 543 -14.32 47.34 97.40
C SER A 543 -13.01 47.33 98.19
N ASN A 544 -12.02 48.16 97.82
CA ASN A 544 -10.75 48.30 98.56
C ASN A 544 -10.92 48.89 99.97
N HIS A 545 -12.07 49.47 100.26
CA HIS A 545 -12.36 50.01 101.59
C HIS A 545 -12.90 48.95 102.54
N LEU A 546 -13.34 47.78 102.05
CA LEU A 546 -13.92 46.70 102.86
C LEU A 546 -12.95 46.28 103.97
N LEU A 547 -13.48 46.12 105.18
CA LEU A 547 -12.66 45.72 106.33
C LEU A 547 -12.38 44.20 106.29
N PRO A 548 -11.26 43.72 106.87
CA PRO A 548 -10.96 42.28 106.91
C PRO A 548 -12.04 41.41 107.60
N SER A 549 -12.85 42.02 108.48
CA SER A 549 -13.96 41.35 109.17
C SER A 549 -15.28 41.37 108.39
N GLU A 550 -15.31 41.96 107.20
CA GLU A 550 -16.51 42.15 106.40
C GLU A 550 -16.56 41.22 105.19
N ARG A 551 -17.72 41.19 104.53
CA ARG A 551 -17.86 40.48 103.26
C ARG A 551 -16.92 41.11 102.23
N GLN A 552 -16.22 40.27 101.48
CA GLN A 552 -15.37 40.71 100.37
C GLN A 552 -16.21 41.19 99.17
N THR A 553 -15.53 41.68 98.13
CA THR A 553 -16.11 42.30 96.92
C THR A 553 -17.28 41.50 96.36
N TRP A 554 -17.19 40.18 96.30
CA TRP A 554 -18.26 39.31 95.81
C TRP A 554 -18.74 38.38 96.90
N SER A 555 -20.05 38.18 97.02
CA SER A 555 -20.61 37.25 97.99
C SER A 555 -21.87 36.51 97.51
N VAL A 556 -22.04 35.30 98.01
CA VAL A 556 -23.21 34.43 97.79
C VAL A 556 -23.52 33.70 99.09
N GLY A 557 -24.70 33.91 99.65
CA GLY A 557 -25.05 33.33 100.97
C GLY A 557 -24.03 33.75 102.04
N SER A 558 -23.33 32.79 102.65
CA SER A 558 -22.26 33.03 103.62
C SER A 558 -20.85 33.12 103.02
N ALA A 559 -20.66 32.75 101.75
CA ALA A 559 -19.36 32.80 101.09
C ALA A 559 -19.06 34.22 100.58
N SER A 560 -17.80 34.66 100.66
CA SER A 560 -17.33 35.91 100.04
C SER A 560 -15.87 35.83 99.60
N HIS A 561 -15.55 36.45 98.46
CA HIS A 561 -14.20 36.49 97.89
C HIS A 561 -13.95 37.81 97.12
N ALA A 562 -12.69 38.13 96.84
CA ALA A 562 -12.31 39.33 96.10
C ALA A 562 -12.65 39.23 94.60
N GLU A 563 -12.64 38.01 94.07
CA GLU A 563 -12.97 37.68 92.68
C GLU A 563 -14.35 37.01 92.59
N ARG A 564 -15.14 37.39 91.58
CA ARG A 564 -16.50 36.88 91.35
C ARG A 564 -16.51 35.37 91.13
N ASP A 565 -15.65 34.89 90.25
CA ASP A 565 -15.71 33.50 89.76
C ASP A 565 -15.34 32.48 90.86
N ALA A 566 -14.68 32.92 91.94
CA ALA A 566 -14.40 32.10 93.11
C ALA A 566 -15.63 31.83 93.99
N VAL A 567 -16.69 32.65 93.87
CA VAL A 567 -17.94 32.52 94.65
C VAL A 567 -19.18 32.38 93.79
N ALA A 568 -19.07 32.62 92.48
CA ALA A 568 -20.18 32.48 91.55
C ALA A 568 -20.71 31.03 91.56
N PRO A 569 -22.02 30.82 91.69
CA PRO A 569 -22.61 29.49 91.56
C PRO A 569 -22.27 28.91 90.18
N ALA A 570 -21.96 27.61 90.14
CA ALA A 570 -21.77 26.92 88.87
C ALA A 570 -23.10 26.83 88.10
N VAL A 571 -23.03 26.95 86.77
CA VAL A 571 -24.17 26.66 85.90
C VAL A 571 -24.58 25.19 86.09
N PRO A 572 -25.87 24.88 86.25
CA PRO A 572 -26.32 23.49 86.38
C PRO A 572 -25.87 22.64 85.19
N PRO A 573 -25.48 21.37 85.37
CA PRO A 573 -24.96 20.53 84.29
C PRO A 573 -25.88 20.35 83.07
N SER A 574 -27.19 20.51 83.26
CA SER A 574 -28.21 20.39 82.21
C SER A 574 -28.64 21.74 81.61
N ALA A 575 -27.90 22.81 81.90
CA ALA A 575 -28.26 24.16 81.50
C ALA A 575 -27.06 24.90 80.91
N VAL A 576 -27.33 25.91 80.08
CA VAL A 576 -26.34 26.85 79.56
C VAL A 576 -26.65 28.23 80.14
N GLY A 577 -25.60 28.95 80.55
CA GLY A 577 -25.74 30.34 81.00
C GLY A 577 -26.10 31.27 79.84
N SER A 578 -26.65 32.44 80.15
CA SER A 578 -27.12 33.36 79.11
C SER A 578 -25.97 33.86 78.23
N ALA A 579 -26.24 34.03 76.94
CA ALA A 579 -25.28 34.58 75.97
C ALA A 579 -24.93 36.04 76.27
N LEU A 580 -25.75 36.74 77.05
CA LEU A 580 -25.48 38.09 77.56
C LEU A 580 -24.58 38.09 78.81
N GLY A 581 -24.27 36.92 79.37
CA GLY A 581 -23.45 36.76 80.56
C GLY A 581 -24.16 37.19 81.85
N TRP A 582 -23.37 37.67 82.82
CA TRP A 582 -23.87 38.23 84.07
C TRP A 582 -24.41 39.65 83.87
N THR A 583 -25.62 39.90 84.33
CA THR A 583 -26.34 41.16 84.14
C THR A 583 -26.76 41.74 85.48
N ILE A 584 -26.74 43.06 85.61
CA ILE A 584 -27.12 43.74 86.87
C ILE A 584 -28.63 43.66 87.04
N ASP A 585 -29.09 43.24 88.23
CA ASP A 585 -30.49 43.34 88.62
C ASP A 585 -30.79 44.76 89.08
N ARG A 586 -31.57 45.48 88.27
CA ARG A 586 -31.99 46.87 88.52
C ARG A 586 -33.47 46.99 88.90
N THR A 587 -34.13 45.87 89.21
CA THR A 587 -35.54 45.89 89.65
C THR A 587 -35.72 46.58 91.00
N GLN A 588 -34.66 46.66 91.79
CA GLN A 588 -34.62 47.24 93.13
C GLN A 588 -33.26 47.93 93.39
N GLY A 589 -33.17 48.75 94.43
CA GLY A 589 -32.00 49.58 94.72
C GLY A 589 -32.10 50.98 94.09
N ASP A 590 -30.97 51.70 94.02
CA ASP A 590 -30.89 52.96 93.27
C ASP A 590 -30.89 52.71 91.75
N VAL A 591 -30.75 53.78 90.96
CA VAL A 591 -30.75 53.70 89.49
C VAL A 591 -29.67 52.79 88.91
N HIS A 592 -28.62 52.47 89.67
CA HIS A 592 -27.53 51.55 89.29
C HIS A 592 -27.62 50.19 90.00
N GLY A 593 -28.73 49.91 90.69
CA GLY A 593 -28.97 48.65 91.41
C GLY A 593 -28.32 48.57 92.80
N TRP A 594 -27.77 49.67 93.33
CA TRP A 594 -27.14 49.66 94.65
C TRP A 594 -28.17 49.77 95.78
N PHE A 595 -28.02 48.89 96.76
CA PHE A 595 -28.64 48.97 98.07
C PHE A 595 -27.61 49.47 99.08
N TYR A 596 -28.05 50.27 100.04
CA TYR A 596 -27.21 50.92 101.03
C TYR A 596 -27.57 50.48 102.44
N ALA A 597 -26.59 50.34 103.32
CA ALA A 597 -26.81 49.98 104.71
C ALA A 597 -25.72 50.52 105.64
N LYS A 598 -26.00 50.52 106.96
CA LYS A 598 -25.00 50.82 108.00
C LYS A 598 -23.95 49.71 108.15
N SER A 599 -24.34 48.47 107.86
CA SER A 599 -23.50 47.26 107.89
C SER A 599 -24.09 46.18 106.98
N PHE A 600 -23.36 45.10 106.73
CA PHE A 600 -23.85 43.99 105.89
C PHE A 600 -25.05 43.23 106.47
N GLU A 601 -25.37 43.40 107.75
CA GLU A 601 -26.56 42.85 108.40
C GLU A 601 -27.85 43.60 108.03
N GLY A 602 -27.73 44.74 107.33
CA GLY A 602 -28.84 45.62 107.01
C GLY A 602 -29.26 46.52 108.18
N PRO A 603 -30.49 47.07 108.16
CA PRO A 603 -31.45 47.01 107.06
C PRO A 603 -30.90 47.70 105.79
N TRP A 604 -31.27 47.17 104.64
CA TRP A 604 -30.89 47.70 103.33
C TRP A 604 -31.95 48.70 102.84
N VAL A 605 -31.50 49.83 102.30
CA VAL A 605 -32.36 50.87 101.73
C VAL A 605 -31.93 51.19 100.30
N ASN A 606 -32.87 51.65 99.47
CA ASN A 606 -32.63 51.89 98.04
C ASN A 606 -31.85 53.20 97.77
N THR A 607 -31.69 54.07 98.77
CA THR A 607 -30.97 55.33 98.63
C THR A 607 -29.94 55.50 99.73
N SER A 608 -28.77 56.01 99.35
CA SER A 608 -27.71 56.34 100.30
C SER A 608 -28.17 57.47 101.24
N ASN A 609 -27.85 57.34 102.51
CA ASN A 609 -28.03 58.40 103.52
C ASN A 609 -26.75 58.59 104.32
N SER A 610 -26.73 59.59 105.20
CA SER A 610 -25.54 59.94 106.01
C SER A 610 -25.02 58.82 106.91
N SER A 611 -25.80 57.76 107.13
CA SER A 611 -25.40 56.60 107.92
C SER A 611 -25.00 55.38 107.09
N SER A 612 -25.13 55.45 105.76
CA SER A 612 -24.78 54.36 104.86
C SER A 612 -23.26 54.24 104.76
N VAL A 613 -22.72 53.08 105.15
CA VAL A 613 -21.28 52.82 105.14
C VAL A 613 -20.91 51.65 104.23
N VAL A 614 -21.88 50.79 103.90
CA VAL A 614 -21.71 49.72 102.91
C VAL A 614 -22.80 49.81 101.86
N ARG A 615 -22.49 49.35 100.65
CA ARG A 615 -23.46 49.14 99.58
C ARG A 615 -23.28 47.79 98.91
N ARG A 616 -24.36 47.24 98.35
CA ARG A 616 -24.31 46.03 97.52
C ARG A 616 -25.23 46.12 96.32
N ARG A 617 -24.90 45.44 95.21
CA ARG A 617 -25.81 45.30 94.06
C ARG A 617 -25.88 43.85 93.60
N GLY A 618 -27.06 43.45 93.11
CA GLY A 618 -27.33 42.09 92.66
C GLY A 618 -26.93 41.91 91.20
N TRP A 619 -26.31 40.78 90.91
CA TRP A 619 -26.02 40.33 89.56
C TRP A 619 -26.71 38.98 89.35
N SER A 620 -27.25 38.77 88.16
CA SER A 620 -27.90 37.53 87.79
C SER A 620 -27.39 36.97 86.47
N ASN A 621 -27.44 35.65 86.32
CA ASN A 621 -27.20 34.97 85.04
C ASN A 621 -28.30 33.92 84.84
N LEU A 622 -29.13 34.13 83.83
CA LEU A 622 -30.22 33.22 83.50
C LEU A 622 -29.65 31.97 82.83
N CYS A 623 -30.08 30.81 83.30
CA CYS A 623 -29.74 29.52 82.73
C CYS A 623 -30.95 28.96 81.99
N HIS A 624 -30.77 28.58 80.74
CA HIS A 624 -31.78 27.91 79.92
C HIS A 624 -31.34 26.46 79.66
N THR A 625 -32.28 25.61 79.28
CA THR A 625 -32.00 24.20 79.02
C THR A 625 -30.90 24.07 77.97
N ALA A 626 -29.82 23.38 78.33
CA ALA A 626 -28.96 22.81 77.29
C ALA A 626 -29.84 21.78 76.58
N ASN A 627 -30.03 21.89 75.27
CA ASN A 627 -30.82 20.91 74.53
C ASN A 627 -30.17 19.53 74.74
N ALA A 628 -30.73 18.76 75.67
CA ALA A 628 -30.38 17.38 75.91
C ALA A 628 -30.84 16.61 74.68
N SER A 629 -29.86 16.07 73.95
CA SER A 629 -30.15 15.09 72.90
C SER A 629 -30.70 13.82 73.51
#